data_AF-A0A450WIW0-F1
#
_entry.id   AF-A0A450WIW0-F1
#
_cell.length_a   1.000
_cell.length_b   1.000
_cell.length_c   1.000
_cell.angle_alpha   90.00
_cell.angle_beta   90.00
_cell.angle_gamma   90.00
#
_symmetry.space_group_name_H-M   'P 1'
#
loop_
_entity.id
_entity.type
_entity.pdbx_description
1 polymer ?
#
loop_
_entity_poly.entity_id
_entity_poly.type
_entity_poly.pdbx_seq_one_letter_code
_entity_poly.pdbx_strand_id
1 'polypeptide(L)'
;MMRRIFSPSSILLAFISALLYIAASESAVALTLALDLDTQLDANSLRKPGNDIPRTTEGILMDSLVAIRDSRMDAALRKMETLVEAHPEFRLAQLIYGDLLLSKGHLITDMGNHPHAPRDKVMALKEEARQRLEHHLHFSRPAALPEYLVRLPKRLARVVIVDISRSRLYLYENHAQGIHLRGDYYASVGKNGFPKRLEGDKKTPIGVYATTGSIPRDTLPDRYGAGAFPLNYPNAWDKRFGRTGDGIWIHGVPKDTYSRTPRASDGCVALANTDLLSLKEVLATPNTPVILADRVSWIDYKEIVVRRDRFKAEFDRWRRGWESLDHASYAKYYSLDFRNEVEDRASWLRRKRDINGKKRYIRVGISNLSIFGYPSERNMLVVTFDQDYRSDNFDNRSRKRQYWRLEKNGWEEDDTWRILYENTLTPIQ
;
A
#
# COMPACT_ATOMS: atom_id res chain seq x y z
N MET A 1 31.13 -16.46 79.68
CA MET A 1 31.41 -15.10 79.16
C MET A 1 31.88 -15.26 77.71
N MET A 2 30.95 -15.27 76.74
CA MET A 2 31.22 -15.52 75.32
C MET A 2 31.63 -14.22 74.61
N ARG A 3 32.77 -14.22 73.91
CA ARG A 3 33.11 -13.21 72.90
C ARG A 3 32.74 -13.76 71.52
N ARG A 4 31.90 -13.03 70.78
CA ARG A 4 31.59 -13.28 69.37
C ARG A 4 32.61 -12.56 68.48
N ILE A 5 33.17 -13.30 67.54
CA ILE A 5 33.88 -12.81 66.35
C ILE A 5 32.87 -12.86 65.20
N PHE A 6 32.73 -11.80 64.40
CA PHE A 6 32.15 -11.91 63.05
C PHE A 6 32.91 -11.03 62.06
N SER A 7 33.18 -11.66 60.91
CA SER A 7 34.11 -11.28 59.84
C SER A 7 33.55 -10.27 58.82
N PRO A 8 34.40 -9.55 58.06
CA PRO A 8 33.99 -8.69 56.96
C PRO A 8 33.83 -9.51 55.67
N SER A 9 32.76 -10.31 55.55
CA SER A 9 32.52 -11.12 54.34
C SER A 9 31.09 -11.04 53.78
N SER A 10 30.18 -10.34 54.46
CA SER A 10 28.75 -10.33 54.10
C SER A 10 28.34 -9.15 53.21
N ILE A 11 29.20 -8.14 53.03
CA ILE A 11 28.88 -6.96 52.21
C ILE A 11 29.29 -7.16 50.74
N LEU A 12 30.31 -7.98 50.46
CA LEU A 12 30.76 -8.23 49.08
C LEU A 12 29.86 -9.24 48.32
N LEU A 13 29.25 -10.21 49.02
CA LEU A 13 28.34 -11.19 48.40
C LEU A 13 26.96 -10.60 48.03
N ALA A 14 26.50 -9.57 48.74
CA ALA A 14 25.23 -8.89 48.46
C ALA A 14 25.31 -8.01 47.20
N PHE A 15 26.48 -7.41 46.91
CA PHE A 15 26.68 -6.62 45.69
C PHE A 15 26.83 -7.48 44.44
N ILE A 16 27.48 -8.66 44.54
CA ILE A 16 27.63 -9.57 43.40
C ILE A 16 26.29 -10.23 43.03
N SER A 17 25.45 -10.56 44.02
CA SER A 17 24.10 -11.10 43.77
C SER A 17 23.12 -10.04 43.23
N ALA A 18 23.23 -8.77 43.64
CA ALA A 18 22.47 -7.67 43.05
C ALA A 18 22.89 -7.40 41.59
N LEU A 19 24.20 -7.42 41.27
CA LEU A 19 24.68 -7.26 39.89
C LEU A 19 24.29 -8.43 38.97
N LEU A 20 24.31 -9.67 39.47
CA LEU A 20 23.83 -10.84 38.73
C LEU A 20 22.31 -10.82 38.54
N TYR A 21 21.54 -10.28 39.49
CA TYR A 21 20.10 -10.11 39.35
C TYR A 21 19.72 -8.98 38.39
N ILE A 22 20.47 -7.87 38.40
CA ILE A 22 20.30 -6.75 37.45
C ILE A 22 20.65 -7.21 36.04
N ALA A 23 21.79 -7.89 35.84
CA ALA A 23 22.18 -8.42 34.53
C ALA A 23 21.22 -9.51 34.02
N ALA A 24 20.72 -10.39 34.89
CA ALA A 24 19.72 -11.39 34.52
C ALA A 24 18.35 -10.76 34.21
N SER A 25 17.99 -9.67 34.90
CA SER A 25 16.73 -8.95 34.67
C SER A 25 16.73 -8.13 33.38
N GLU A 26 17.87 -7.51 33.00
CA GLU A 26 18.02 -6.84 31.71
C GLU A 26 17.82 -7.83 30.55
N SER A 27 18.41 -9.03 30.66
CA SER A 27 18.21 -10.10 29.68
C SER A 27 16.78 -10.64 29.65
N ALA A 28 16.06 -10.71 30.78
CA ALA A 28 14.68 -11.17 30.82
C ALA A 28 13.68 -10.13 30.26
N VAL A 29 13.92 -8.84 30.49
CA VAL A 29 13.15 -7.72 29.91
C VAL A 29 13.31 -7.69 28.39
N ALA A 30 14.54 -7.79 27.89
CA ALA A 30 14.81 -7.87 26.46
C ALA A 30 14.19 -9.11 25.84
N LEU A 31 14.23 -10.26 26.53
CA LEU A 31 13.61 -11.49 26.06
C LEU A 31 12.08 -11.37 25.99
N THR A 32 11.42 -10.67 26.92
CA THR A 32 9.95 -10.58 26.93
C THR A 32 9.43 -9.52 25.95
N LEU A 33 10.13 -8.39 25.79
CA LEU A 33 9.86 -7.44 24.70
C LEU A 33 10.19 -8.04 23.33
N ALA A 34 11.17 -8.95 23.23
CA ALA A 34 11.42 -9.71 22.00
C ALA A 34 10.31 -10.75 21.76
N LEU A 35 9.89 -11.52 22.78
CA LEU A 35 8.91 -12.60 22.64
C LEU A 35 7.52 -12.13 22.17
N ASP A 36 7.10 -10.92 22.53
CA ASP A 36 5.85 -10.33 22.03
C ASP A 36 5.95 -9.83 20.57
N LEU A 37 7.17 -9.69 20.06
CA LEU A 37 7.50 -9.36 18.67
C LEU A 37 7.98 -10.57 17.85
N ASP A 38 8.21 -11.73 18.48
CA ASP A 38 8.95 -12.86 17.92
C ASP A 38 8.11 -14.13 17.72
N THR A 39 6.82 -14.01 17.43
CA THR A 39 6.05 -15.22 17.11
C THR A 39 6.35 -15.81 15.72
N GLN A 40 7.16 -15.18 14.86
CA GLN A 40 7.76 -15.77 13.63
C GLN A 40 8.99 -15.02 13.05
N LEU A 41 10.05 -14.70 13.82
CA LEU A 41 11.26 -14.08 13.23
C LEU A 41 12.44 -15.06 13.17
N ASP A 42 12.81 -15.47 11.95
CA ASP A 42 14.07 -16.20 11.70
C ASP A 42 15.28 -15.29 11.99
N ALA A 43 16.10 -15.68 12.96
CA ALA A 43 17.24 -14.91 13.48
C ALA A 43 18.38 -14.64 12.48
N ASN A 44 18.32 -15.16 11.24
CA ASN A 44 19.42 -15.12 10.26
C ASN A 44 19.27 -14.08 9.13
N SER A 45 18.26 -13.20 9.14
CA SER A 45 17.94 -12.34 7.97
C SER A 45 18.53 -10.91 7.98
N LEU A 46 19.36 -10.51 8.95
CA LEU A 46 19.60 -9.08 9.20
C LEU A 46 20.96 -8.57 8.70
N ARG A 47 20.96 -7.86 7.56
CA ARG A 47 22.08 -6.99 7.16
C ARG A 47 21.84 -5.56 7.66
N LYS A 48 22.90 -4.92 8.18
CA LYS A 48 22.91 -3.50 8.58
C LYS A 48 22.55 -2.60 7.39
N PRO A 49 21.65 -1.60 7.55
CA PRO A 49 21.47 -0.55 6.56
C PRO A 49 22.74 0.31 6.46
N GLY A 50 23.12 0.68 5.23
CA GLY A 50 24.28 1.53 4.94
C GLY A 50 24.10 2.95 5.51
N ASN A 51 25.19 3.48 6.07
CA ASN A 51 25.29 4.85 6.57
C ASN A 51 25.12 5.88 5.42
N ASP A 52 24.57 7.06 5.75
CA ASP A 52 24.40 8.28 4.93
C ASP A 52 23.00 8.57 4.35
N ILE A 53 21.94 8.36 5.16
CA ILE A 53 20.63 9.01 4.94
C ILE A 53 20.31 9.81 6.22
N PRO A 54 19.84 11.07 6.14
CA PRO A 54 19.31 11.79 7.31
C PRO A 54 18.31 10.89 8.03
N ARG A 55 18.50 10.66 9.33
CA ARG A 55 17.64 9.73 10.08
C ARG A 55 16.22 10.29 10.10
N THR A 56 15.36 9.72 9.27
CA THR A 56 13.93 10.01 9.28
C THR A 56 13.35 9.62 10.64
N THR A 57 12.22 10.21 11.04
CA THR A 57 11.47 9.82 12.24
C THR A 57 11.24 8.30 12.29
N GLU A 58 10.89 7.70 11.15
CA GLU A 58 10.75 6.24 11.01
C GLU A 58 12.07 5.51 11.32
N GLY A 59 13.20 5.99 10.79
CA GLY A 59 14.52 5.39 11.05
C GLY A 59 14.91 5.45 12.53
N ILE A 60 14.64 6.55 13.23
CA ILE A 60 14.90 6.68 14.67
C ILE A 60 14.03 5.69 15.47
N LEU A 61 12.73 5.59 15.12
CA LEU A 61 11.83 4.62 15.75
C LEU A 61 12.33 3.18 15.55
N MET A 62 12.65 2.80 14.31
CA MET A 62 13.10 1.44 14.00
C MET A 62 14.43 1.09 14.67
N ASP A 63 15.41 2.01 14.63
CA ASP A 63 16.68 1.85 15.33
C ASP A 63 16.49 1.61 16.84
N SER A 64 15.47 2.22 17.43
CA SER A 64 15.16 2.09 18.86
C SER A 64 14.50 0.76 19.17
N LEU A 65 13.54 0.32 18.34
CA LEU A 65 12.92 -1.01 18.47
C LEU A 65 13.97 -2.12 18.32
N VAL A 66 14.90 -1.97 17.36
CA VAL A 66 16.04 -2.89 17.22
C VAL A 66 16.95 -2.83 18.44
N ALA A 67 17.23 -1.64 18.99
CA ALA A 67 18.02 -1.51 20.21
C ALA A 67 17.35 -2.17 21.42
N ILE A 68 16.03 -2.08 21.56
CA ILE A 68 15.26 -2.79 22.60
C ILE A 68 15.43 -4.30 22.45
N ARG A 69 15.19 -4.83 21.26
CA ARG A 69 15.35 -6.27 20.97
C ARG A 69 16.77 -6.75 21.31
N ASP A 70 17.79 -5.96 20.98
CA ASP A 70 19.19 -6.28 21.23
C ASP A 70 19.64 -6.00 22.69
N SER A 71 18.72 -5.79 23.63
CA SER A 71 19.01 -5.46 25.04
C SER A 71 19.77 -4.14 25.28
N ARG A 72 19.84 -3.25 24.29
CA ARG A 72 20.56 -1.96 24.35
C ARG A 72 19.66 -0.82 24.85
N MET A 73 19.15 -0.95 26.07
CA MET A 73 18.10 -0.09 26.64
C MET A 73 18.49 1.40 26.69
N ASP A 74 19.71 1.73 27.13
CA ASP A 74 20.18 3.12 27.17
C ASP A 74 20.23 3.78 25.79
N ALA A 75 20.60 3.00 24.76
CA ALA A 75 20.64 3.50 23.39
C ALA A 75 19.22 3.70 22.83
N ALA A 76 18.29 2.80 23.16
CA ALA A 76 16.89 2.95 22.82
C ALA A 76 16.26 4.17 23.51
N LEU A 77 16.54 4.36 24.80
CA LEU A 77 15.99 5.47 25.58
C LEU A 77 16.41 6.82 25.02
N ARG A 78 17.71 7.03 24.74
CA ARG A 78 18.18 8.30 24.13
C ARG A 78 17.54 8.60 22.79
N LYS A 79 17.31 7.58 21.96
CA LYS A 79 16.66 7.74 20.65
C LYS A 79 15.17 8.06 20.81
N MET A 80 14.49 7.40 21.76
CA MET A 80 13.08 7.69 22.07
C MET A 80 12.90 9.07 22.68
N GLU A 81 13.82 9.51 23.55
CA GLU A 81 13.87 10.88 24.09
C GLU A 81 13.93 11.92 22.96
N THR A 82 14.88 11.77 22.02
CA THR A 82 14.95 12.62 20.81
C THR A 82 13.63 12.62 20.03
N LEU A 83 12.97 11.46 19.93
CA LEU A 83 11.75 11.33 19.15
C LEU A 83 10.55 12.00 19.82
N VAL A 84 10.38 11.85 21.14
CA VAL A 84 9.26 12.46 21.88
C VAL A 84 9.45 13.97 22.08
N GLU A 85 10.69 14.45 22.12
CA GLU A 85 10.99 15.89 22.09
C GLU A 85 10.60 16.52 20.75
N ALA A 86 10.93 15.86 19.64
CA ALA A 86 10.61 16.33 18.30
C ALA A 86 9.12 16.16 17.93
N HIS A 87 8.50 15.08 18.40
CA HIS A 87 7.12 14.69 18.08
C HIS A 87 6.37 14.26 19.34
N PRO A 88 6.03 15.21 20.25
CA PRO A 88 5.30 14.90 21.48
C PRO A 88 3.93 14.26 21.21
N GLU A 89 3.35 14.51 20.03
CA GLU A 89 2.10 13.95 19.55
C GLU A 89 2.20 12.50 19.02
N PHE A 90 3.40 11.91 18.99
CA PHE A 90 3.63 10.54 18.54
C PHE A 90 3.40 9.53 19.66
N ARG A 91 2.14 9.08 19.78
CA ARG A 91 1.67 8.19 20.86
C ARG A 91 2.46 6.88 20.99
N LEU A 92 2.88 6.27 19.87
CA LEU A 92 3.71 5.06 19.94
C LEU A 92 5.08 5.35 20.56
N ALA A 93 5.73 6.45 20.15
CA ALA A 93 7.00 6.86 20.73
C ALA A 93 6.87 7.15 22.23
N GLN A 94 5.78 7.83 22.63
CA GLN A 94 5.48 8.10 24.03
C GLN A 94 5.28 6.82 24.85
N LEU A 95 4.57 5.83 24.30
CA LEU A 95 4.36 4.54 24.96
C LEU A 95 5.70 3.84 25.22
N ILE A 96 6.52 3.71 24.18
CA ILE A 96 7.83 3.05 24.26
C ILE A 96 8.76 3.81 25.21
N TYR A 97 8.78 5.14 25.13
CA TYR A 97 9.57 5.98 26.04
C TYR A 97 9.15 5.78 27.50
N GLY A 98 7.86 5.77 27.79
CA GLY A 98 7.32 5.51 29.12
C GLY A 98 7.71 4.13 29.66
N ASP A 99 7.61 3.08 28.85
CA ASP A 99 8.04 1.73 29.23
C ASP A 99 9.55 1.66 29.53
N LEU A 100 10.40 2.34 28.73
CA LEU A 100 11.85 2.41 28.95
C LEU A 100 12.22 3.19 30.23
N LEU A 101 11.41 4.17 30.62
CA LEU A 101 11.59 4.84 31.92
C LEU A 101 11.17 3.94 33.08
N LEU A 102 10.03 3.26 32.96
CA LEU A 102 9.56 2.30 33.96
C LEU A 102 10.55 1.15 34.16
N SER A 103 11.20 0.69 33.10
CA SER A 103 12.18 -0.40 33.15
C SER A 103 13.42 -0.09 33.99
N LYS A 104 13.68 1.19 34.33
CA LYS A 104 14.80 1.58 35.21
C LYS A 104 14.58 1.20 36.67
N GLY A 105 13.34 1.03 37.10
CA GLY A 105 12.98 0.75 38.50
C GLY A 105 12.06 -0.46 38.68
N HIS A 106 11.49 -0.98 37.59
CA HIS A 106 10.54 -2.07 37.60
C HIS A 106 10.82 -3.07 36.49
N LEU A 107 10.54 -4.35 36.74
CA LEU A 107 10.53 -5.34 35.67
C LEU A 107 9.33 -5.06 34.75
N ILE A 108 9.61 -4.88 33.46
CA ILE A 108 8.57 -4.81 32.43
C ILE A 108 8.48 -6.16 31.71
N THR A 109 7.26 -6.62 31.45
CA THR A 109 6.99 -7.92 30.82
C THR A 109 6.24 -7.80 29.51
N ASP A 110 5.87 -6.58 29.10
CA ASP A 110 5.13 -6.32 27.86
C ASP A 110 5.43 -4.89 27.34
N MET A 111 4.78 -4.41 26.30
CA MET A 111 4.63 -3.00 25.93
C MET A 111 3.32 -2.44 26.52
N GLY A 112 3.40 -1.29 27.19
CA GLY A 112 2.30 -0.63 27.88
C GLY A 112 2.05 -1.14 29.28
N ASN A 113 3.10 -1.27 30.11
CA ASN A 113 3.02 -1.89 31.45
C ASN A 113 2.36 -1.01 32.52
N HIS A 114 1.94 0.20 32.18
CA HIS A 114 1.31 1.07 33.16
C HIS A 114 -0.01 0.44 33.68
N PRO A 115 -0.21 0.23 35.00
CA PRO A 115 -1.31 -0.58 35.54
C PRO A 115 -2.72 -0.20 35.12
N HIS A 116 -2.93 1.08 34.78
CA HIS A 116 -4.22 1.64 34.37
C HIS A 116 -4.28 2.05 32.89
N ALA A 117 -3.37 1.55 32.05
CA ALA A 117 -3.39 1.86 30.62
C ALA A 117 -4.66 1.29 29.93
N PRO A 118 -5.35 2.07 29.07
CA PRO A 118 -6.48 1.56 28.30
C PRO A 118 -6.04 0.44 27.33
N ARG A 119 -6.49 -0.79 27.60
CA ARG A 119 -6.02 -2.00 26.88
C ARG A 119 -6.21 -1.92 25.37
N ASP A 120 -7.35 -1.43 24.91
CA ASP A 120 -7.67 -1.27 23.50
C ASP A 120 -6.68 -0.33 22.77
N LYS A 121 -6.33 0.78 23.41
CA LYS A 121 -5.36 1.74 22.87
C LYS A 121 -3.94 1.17 22.85
N VAL A 122 -3.53 0.49 23.91
CA VAL A 122 -2.22 -0.18 23.99
C VAL A 122 -2.10 -1.24 22.89
N MET A 123 -3.10 -2.11 22.75
CA MET A 123 -3.10 -3.15 21.71
C MET A 123 -3.02 -2.57 20.29
N ALA A 124 -3.70 -1.44 20.04
CA ALA A 124 -3.63 -0.78 18.74
C ALA A 124 -2.24 -0.18 18.45
N LEU A 125 -1.53 0.31 19.47
CA LEU A 125 -0.14 0.81 19.35
C LEU A 125 0.86 -0.34 19.23
N LYS A 126 0.65 -1.46 19.95
CA LYS A 126 1.44 -2.69 19.76
C LYS A 126 1.35 -3.20 18.32
N GLU A 127 0.15 -3.20 17.75
CA GLU A 127 -0.07 -3.55 16.34
C GLU A 127 0.63 -2.57 15.38
N GLU A 128 0.68 -1.26 15.70
CA GLU A 128 1.47 -0.28 14.95
C GLU A 128 2.97 -0.62 14.96
N ALA A 129 3.54 -0.89 16.15
CA ALA A 129 4.94 -1.26 16.30
C ALA A 129 5.28 -2.55 15.54
N ARG A 130 4.43 -3.58 15.68
CA ARG A 130 4.59 -4.87 15.01
C ARG A 130 4.63 -4.71 13.49
N GLN A 131 3.65 -4.01 12.91
CA GLN A 131 3.58 -3.79 11.46
C GLN A 131 4.81 -3.04 10.92
N ARG A 132 5.24 -1.98 11.63
CA ARG A 132 6.43 -1.21 11.23
C ARG A 132 7.71 -2.05 11.34
N LEU A 133 7.87 -2.82 12.42
CA LEU A 133 9.06 -3.65 12.61
C LEU A 133 9.11 -4.81 11.61
N GLU A 134 8.01 -5.54 11.41
CA GLU A 134 7.94 -6.62 10.41
C GLU A 134 8.31 -6.11 9.02
N HIS A 135 7.80 -4.92 8.66
CA HIS A 135 8.19 -4.27 7.42
C HIS A 135 9.70 -3.96 7.42
N HIS A 136 10.24 -3.32 8.47
CA HIS A 136 11.65 -2.97 8.54
C HIS A 136 12.60 -4.18 8.43
N LEU A 137 12.25 -5.32 9.05
CA LEU A 137 13.09 -6.53 9.06
C LEU A 137 13.03 -7.28 7.73
N HIS A 138 11.86 -7.37 7.10
CA HIS A 138 11.66 -8.20 5.90
C HIS A 138 11.69 -7.42 4.58
N PHE A 139 11.51 -6.11 4.61
CA PHE A 139 11.57 -5.25 3.43
C PHE A 139 13.02 -4.92 3.06
N SER A 140 13.79 -5.97 2.73
CA SER A 140 15.08 -5.81 2.07
C SER A 140 14.83 -5.43 0.61
N ARG A 141 15.09 -4.16 0.22
CA ARG A 141 14.86 -3.60 -1.14
C ARG A 141 15.10 -4.64 -2.25
N PRO A 142 14.05 -5.36 -2.70
CA PRO A 142 14.28 -6.44 -3.66
C PRO A 142 14.43 -5.81 -5.04
N ALA A 143 15.14 -6.50 -5.94
CA ALA A 143 15.02 -6.24 -7.38
C ALA A 143 13.61 -6.56 -7.92
N ALA A 144 12.76 -7.16 -7.08
CA ALA A 144 11.36 -7.45 -7.36
C ALA A 144 10.50 -6.18 -7.31
N LEU A 145 9.41 -6.22 -8.05
CA LEU A 145 8.41 -5.17 -8.13
C LEU A 145 7.04 -5.74 -7.77
N PRO A 146 6.09 -4.89 -7.33
CA PRO A 146 4.70 -5.30 -7.17
C PRO A 146 4.14 -5.89 -8.48
N GLU A 147 3.51 -7.05 -8.39
CA GLU A 147 3.02 -7.79 -9.57
C GLU A 147 2.02 -7.01 -10.42
N TYR A 148 1.40 -5.98 -9.84
CA TYR A 148 0.45 -5.12 -10.50
C TYR A 148 1.10 -4.17 -11.54
N LEU A 149 2.41 -3.93 -11.48
CA LEU A 149 3.11 -2.95 -12.32
C LEU A 149 3.53 -3.50 -13.69
N VAL A 150 2.57 -4.05 -14.45
CA VAL A 150 2.82 -4.66 -15.77
C VAL A 150 3.35 -3.65 -16.78
N ARG A 151 2.75 -2.45 -16.85
CA ARG A 151 3.23 -1.34 -17.68
C ARG A 151 2.71 0.01 -17.17
N LEU A 152 3.63 0.90 -16.80
CA LEU A 152 3.29 2.31 -16.60
C LEU A 152 3.28 3.06 -17.95
N PRO A 153 2.53 4.19 -18.05
CA PRO A 153 2.62 5.09 -19.19
C PRO A 153 4.00 5.80 -19.25
N LYS A 154 4.17 6.77 -20.15
CA LYS A 154 5.43 7.47 -20.50
C LYS A 154 6.38 7.80 -19.33
N ARG A 155 7.64 8.14 -19.66
CA ARG A 155 8.70 8.55 -18.70
C ARG A 155 8.16 9.54 -17.66
N LEU A 156 8.48 9.30 -16.39
CA LEU A 156 8.04 10.03 -15.18
C LEU A 156 6.61 9.76 -14.71
N ALA A 157 5.91 8.77 -15.27
CA ALA A 157 4.64 8.32 -14.71
C ALA A 157 4.84 7.79 -13.28
N ARG A 158 3.94 8.18 -12.37
CA ARG A 158 3.95 7.77 -10.97
C ARG A 158 2.71 6.94 -10.64
N VAL A 159 2.87 5.98 -9.73
CA VAL A 159 1.78 5.14 -9.22
C VAL A 159 1.94 4.96 -7.73
N VAL A 160 0.82 5.06 -7.03
CA VAL A 160 0.73 4.78 -5.59
C VAL A 160 0.18 3.38 -5.41
N ILE A 161 0.79 2.59 -4.54
CA ILE A 161 0.30 1.27 -4.16
C ILE A 161 0.15 1.24 -2.65
N VAL A 162 -1.01 0.82 -2.15
CA VAL A 162 -1.25 0.61 -0.72
C VAL A 162 -1.36 -0.88 -0.47
N ASP A 163 -0.46 -1.41 0.37
CA ASP A 163 -0.55 -2.74 0.95
C ASP A 163 -1.28 -2.63 2.29
N ILE A 164 -2.57 -2.95 2.27
CA ILE A 164 -3.45 -2.75 3.42
C ILE A 164 -3.03 -3.65 4.59
N SER A 165 -2.70 -4.92 4.30
CA SER A 165 -2.33 -5.91 5.32
C SER A 165 -1.00 -5.59 6.03
N ARG A 166 -0.10 -4.87 5.34
CA ARG A 166 1.20 -4.43 5.86
C ARG A 166 1.23 -2.99 6.34
N SER A 167 0.11 -2.26 6.25
CA SER A 167 0.05 -0.83 6.62
C SER A 167 1.10 0.02 5.90
N ARG A 168 1.33 -0.25 4.61
CA ARG A 168 2.31 0.47 3.79
C ARG A 168 1.68 1.15 2.59
N LEU A 169 2.20 2.33 2.27
CA LEU A 169 1.99 3.02 1.02
C LEU A 169 3.34 3.17 0.31
N TYR A 170 3.40 2.72 -0.94
CA TYR A 170 4.56 2.81 -1.81
C TYR A 170 4.31 3.80 -2.94
N LEU A 171 5.31 4.60 -3.27
CA LEU A 171 5.35 5.43 -4.47
C LEU A 171 6.36 4.84 -5.45
N TYR A 172 5.90 4.48 -6.66
CA TYR A 172 6.77 4.07 -7.76
C TYR A 172 6.78 5.11 -8.88
N GLU A 173 7.91 5.22 -9.55
CA GLU A 173 8.09 6.11 -10.71
C GLU A 173 8.73 5.34 -11.87
N ASN A 174 8.20 5.57 -13.08
CA ASN A 174 8.74 5.01 -14.31
C ASN A 174 9.83 5.92 -14.89
N HIS A 175 11.04 5.40 -15.06
CA HIS A 175 12.15 6.08 -15.72
C HIS A 175 12.60 5.35 -16.99
N ALA A 176 13.54 5.94 -17.72
CA ALA A 176 14.16 5.29 -18.87
C ALA A 176 14.85 3.95 -18.50
N GLN A 177 15.33 3.83 -17.26
CA GLN A 177 16.05 2.67 -16.75
C GLN A 177 15.15 1.60 -16.10
N GLY A 178 13.84 1.85 -15.99
CA GLY A 178 12.88 0.95 -15.36
C GLY A 178 11.98 1.62 -14.33
N ILE A 179 11.26 0.80 -13.57
CA ILE A 179 10.35 1.24 -12.50
C ILE A 179 11.12 1.22 -11.20
N HIS A 180 11.10 2.33 -10.46
CA HIS A 180 11.85 2.48 -9.22
C HIS A 180 10.95 2.87 -8.05
N LEU A 181 11.22 2.31 -6.87
CA LEU A 181 10.63 2.74 -5.62
C LEU A 181 11.19 4.12 -5.26
N ARG A 182 10.30 5.10 -5.07
CA ARG A 182 10.63 6.48 -4.69
C ARG A 182 10.34 6.79 -3.23
N GLY A 183 9.34 6.13 -2.66
CA GLY A 183 8.91 6.37 -1.31
C GLY A 183 8.18 5.17 -0.74
N ASP A 184 8.33 5.00 0.57
CA ASP A 184 7.80 3.90 1.33
C ASP A 184 7.39 4.44 2.70
N TYR A 185 6.09 4.44 2.96
CA TYR A 185 5.46 5.17 4.05
C TYR A 185 4.53 4.27 4.85
N TYR A 186 4.48 4.48 6.16
CA TYR A 186 3.46 3.86 6.98
C TYR A 186 2.09 4.50 6.68
N ALA A 187 1.04 3.67 6.61
CA ALA A 187 -0.31 4.11 6.31
C ALA A 187 -1.35 3.38 7.16
N SER A 188 -2.34 4.13 7.64
CA SER A 188 -3.51 3.63 8.37
C SER A 188 -4.72 3.52 7.44
N VAL A 189 -5.53 2.48 7.62
CA VAL A 189 -6.69 2.15 6.77
C VAL A 189 -8.00 2.09 7.56
N GLY A 190 -9.08 1.70 6.88
CA GLY A 190 -10.40 1.51 7.46
C GLY A 190 -10.37 0.59 8.69
N LYS A 191 -11.02 1.00 9.77
CA LYS A 191 -11.03 0.26 11.04
C LYS A 191 -11.62 -1.15 10.94
N ASN A 192 -12.51 -1.37 9.96
CA ASN A 192 -13.08 -2.69 9.67
C ASN A 192 -12.30 -3.46 8.58
N GLY A 193 -11.10 -2.99 8.22
CA GLY A 193 -10.24 -3.60 7.20
C GLY A 193 -10.74 -3.37 5.78
N PHE A 194 -10.90 -4.44 5.02
CA PHE A 194 -11.25 -4.47 3.59
C PHE A 194 -12.08 -5.75 3.29
N PRO A 195 -12.60 -5.94 2.07
CA PRO A 195 -12.86 -4.94 1.04
C PRO A 195 -14.14 -4.15 1.34
N LYS A 196 -14.12 -2.85 1.02
CA LYS A 196 -15.33 -2.01 1.00
C LYS A 196 -16.36 -2.52 0.00
N ARG A 197 -17.62 -2.59 0.44
CA ARG A 197 -18.76 -2.97 -0.41
C ARG A 197 -19.97 -2.06 -0.22
N LEU A 198 -20.17 -1.52 0.98
CA LEU A 198 -21.35 -0.73 1.33
C LEU A 198 -20.95 0.61 1.91
N GLU A 199 -21.83 1.60 1.78
CA GLU A 199 -21.72 2.84 2.54
C GLU A 199 -21.70 2.56 4.05
N GLY A 200 -20.89 3.32 4.80
CA GLY A 200 -20.79 3.19 6.26
C GLY A 200 -20.09 1.92 6.79
N ASP A 201 -19.67 0.98 5.94
CA ASP A 201 -19.03 -0.28 6.36
C ASP A 201 -17.64 -0.11 7.01
N LYS A 202 -17.08 1.11 6.96
CA LYS A 202 -15.78 1.51 7.53
C LYS A 202 -14.59 0.70 7.02
N LYS A 203 -14.71 0.20 5.78
CA LYS A 203 -13.67 -0.57 5.10
C LYS A 203 -12.99 0.25 4.02
N THR A 204 -11.73 -0.07 3.73
CA THR A 204 -10.99 0.45 2.58
C THR A 204 -11.27 -0.44 1.36
N PRO A 205 -11.51 0.12 0.17
CA PRO A 205 -11.78 -0.66 -1.03
C PRO A 205 -10.52 -1.37 -1.57
N ILE A 206 -10.73 -2.43 -2.36
CA ILE A 206 -9.69 -3.13 -3.12
C ILE A 206 -9.94 -2.90 -4.60
N GLY A 207 -8.90 -2.46 -5.31
CA GLY A 207 -8.99 -2.20 -6.75
C GLY A 207 -7.97 -1.20 -7.28
N VAL A 208 -8.15 -0.81 -8.54
CA VAL A 208 -7.34 0.20 -9.24
C VAL A 208 -8.15 1.49 -9.37
N TYR A 209 -7.72 2.49 -8.62
CA TYR A 209 -8.34 3.82 -8.52
C TYR A 209 -7.47 4.88 -9.17
N ALA A 210 -8.00 6.09 -9.21
CA ALA A 210 -7.29 7.28 -9.63
C ALA A 210 -7.64 8.46 -8.71
N THR A 211 -6.68 9.33 -8.48
CA THR A 211 -6.92 10.62 -7.83
C THR A 211 -7.83 11.49 -8.69
N THR A 212 -8.74 12.23 -8.06
CA THR A 212 -9.61 13.19 -8.77
C THR A 212 -9.15 14.63 -8.64
N GLY A 213 -8.17 14.90 -7.78
CA GLY A 213 -7.60 16.21 -7.50
C GLY A 213 -7.21 16.33 -6.03
N SER A 214 -7.27 17.56 -5.49
CA SER A 214 -6.98 17.86 -4.09
C SER A 214 -8.08 18.70 -3.47
N ILE A 215 -8.36 18.48 -2.19
CA ILE A 215 -9.23 19.38 -1.40
C ILE A 215 -8.36 20.47 -0.75
N PRO A 216 -8.72 21.77 -0.88
CA PRO A 216 -8.00 22.86 -0.23
C PRO A 216 -7.93 22.71 1.29
N ARG A 217 -6.73 22.91 1.86
CA ARG A 217 -6.45 22.65 3.29
C ARG A 217 -7.32 23.49 4.24
N ASP A 218 -7.58 24.73 3.87
CA ASP A 218 -8.40 25.70 4.60
C ASP A 218 -9.88 25.28 4.71
N THR A 219 -10.34 24.40 3.82
CA THR A 219 -11.71 23.87 3.83
C THR A 219 -11.82 22.50 4.51
N LEU A 220 -10.69 21.89 4.88
CA LEU A 220 -10.65 20.55 5.46
C LEU A 220 -10.84 20.60 6.98
N PRO A 221 -11.76 19.79 7.54
CA PRO A 221 -11.77 19.51 8.96
C PRO A 221 -10.42 18.98 9.47
N ASP A 222 -10.04 19.33 10.70
CA ASP A 222 -8.72 19.00 11.27
C ASP A 222 -8.39 17.51 11.22
N ARG A 223 -9.40 16.64 11.26
CA ARG A 223 -9.24 15.17 11.12
C ARG A 223 -8.53 14.71 9.84
N TYR A 224 -8.43 15.55 8.82
CA TYR A 224 -7.74 15.26 7.56
C TYR A 224 -6.35 15.88 7.46
N GLY A 225 -5.94 16.68 8.45
CA GLY A 225 -4.57 17.16 8.59
C GLY A 225 -4.11 18.11 7.50
N ALA A 226 -2.92 17.85 6.96
CA ALA A 226 -2.24 18.75 6.03
C ALA A 226 -2.85 18.76 4.61
N GLY A 227 -3.75 17.82 4.27
CA GLY A 227 -4.41 17.75 2.98
C GLY A 227 -5.22 16.48 2.79
N ALA A 228 -6.06 16.46 1.75
CA ALA A 228 -6.82 15.28 1.34
C ALA A 228 -6.90 15.20 -0.19
N PHE A 229 -6.71 13.99 -0.71
CA PHE A 229 -6.67 13.67 -2.12
C PHE A 229 -7.71 12.58 -2.40
N PRO A 230 -8.88 12.96 -2.96
CA PRO A 230 -9.96 12.01 -3.17
C PRO A 230 -9.64 11.00 -4.26
N LEU A 231 -10.09 9.76 -4.05
CA LEU A 231 -10.06 8.70 -5.05
C LEU A 231 -11.41 8.59 -5.74
N ASN A 232 -11.43 8.11 -6.97
CA ASN A 232 -12.65 7.90 -7.75
C ASN A 232 -13.47 6.65 -7.32
N TYR A 233 -13.45 6.27 -6.04
CA TYR A 233 -14.33 5.21 -5.51
C TYR A 233 -15.75 5.76 -5.27
N PRO A 234 -16.81 5.00 -5.62
CA PRO A 234 -16.80 3.77 -6.41
C PRO A 234 -16.54 4.10 -7.88
N ASN A 235 -15.57 3.42 -8.48
CA ASN A 235 -15.31 3.56 -9.90
C ASN A 235 -16.33 2.73 -10.71
N ALA A 236 -16.26 2.78 -12.04
CA ALA A 236 -17.22 2.06 -12.87
C ALA A 236 -17.24 0.52 -12.65
N TRP A 237 -16.10 -0.06 -12.26
CA TRP A 237 -16.04 -1.48 -11.91
C TRP A 237 -16.72 -1.75 -10.57
N ASP A 238 -16.50 -0.90 -9.56
CA ASP A 238 -17.21 -0.99 -8.28
C ASP A 238 -18.73 -0.90 -8.47
N LYS A 239 -19.19 0.07 -9.26
CA LYS A 239 -20.61 0.28 -9.59
C LYS A 239 -21.23 -0.94 -10.29
N ARG A 240 -20.48 -1.61 -11.19
CA ARG A 240 -20.92 -2.85 -11.85
C ARG A 240 -21.27 -3.96 -10.84
N PHE A 241 -20.59 -4.00 -9.70
CA PHE A 241 -20.87 -4.96 -8.62
C PHE A 241 -21.79 -4.42 -7.53
N GLY A 242 -22.48 -3.29 -7.77
CA GLY A 242 -23.40 -2.70 -6.81
C GLY A 242 -22.73 -2.18 -5.54
N ARG A 243 -21.42 -1.89 -5.57
CA ARG A 243 -20.73 -1.33 -4.41
C ARG A 243 -21.13 0.14 -4.23
N THR A 244 -21.39 0.53 -2.98
CA THR A 244 -21.88 1.88 -2.62
C THR A 244 -20.93 2.64 -1.67
N GLY A 245 -21.34 3.86 -1.30
CA GLY A 245 -20.58 4.81 -0.51
C GLY A 245 -19.73 5.75 -1.35
N ASP A 246 -19.00 6.66 -0.69
CA ASP A 246 -18.11 7.63 -1.30
C ASP A 246 -16.95 7.98 -0.32
N GLY A 247 -16.26 9.09 -0.55
CA GLY A 247 -15.41 9.70 0.47
C GLY A 247 -14.10 8.98 0.77
N ILE A 248 -13.62 8.10 -0.13
CA ILE A 248 -12.35 7.39 0.05
C ILE A 248 -11.19 8.28 -0.38
N TRP A 249 -10.44 8.81 0.58
CA TRP A 249 -9.35 9.76 0.34
C TRP A 249 -8.01 9.22 0.83
N ILE A 250 -6.92 9.73 0.25
CA ILE A 250 -5.59 9.70 0.88
C ILE A 250 -5.42 11.04 1.60
N HIS A 251 -5.19 11.03 2.91
CA HIS A 251 -5.15 12.27 3.69
C HIS A 251 -4.15 12.21 4.86
N GLY A 252 -4.00 13.33 5.56
CA GLY A 252 -3.09 13.48 6.70
C GLY A 252 -3.71 13.06 8.04
N VAL A 253 -3.22 13.64 9.11
CA VAL A 253 -3.70 13.38 10.47
C VAL A 253 -3.91 14.70 11.23
N PRO A 254 -4.78 14.73 12.26
CA PRO A 254 -4.93 15.87 13.16
C PRO A 254 -3.59 16.44 13.63
N LYS A 255 -3.56 17.73 13.97
CA LYS A 255 -2.33 18.37 14.46
C LYS A 255 -1.77 17.74 15.75
N ASP A 256 -2.64 17.15 16.57
CA ASP A 256 -2.31 16.50 17.85
C ASP A 256 -1.95 15.01 17.69
N THR A 257 -1.67 14.56 16.46
CA THR A 257 -1.44 13.16 16.14
C THR A 257 -0.35 13.04 15.08
N TYR A 258 0.73 12.31 15.36
CA TYR A 258 1.81 12.08 14.38
C TYR A 258 1.43 11.00 13.37
N SER A 259 0.91 9.88 13.87
CA SER A 259 0.42 8.74 13.09
C SER A 259 -0.82 8.14 13.74
N ARG A 260 -1.62 7.45 12.94
CA ARG A 260 -2.74 6.65 13.42
C ARG A 260 -2.35 5.18 13.48
N THR A 261 -2.96 4.44 14.40
CA THR A 261 -2.83 2.97 14.45
C THR A 261 -3.33 2.34 13.14
N PRO A 262 -2.92 1.09 12.81
CA PRO A 262 -3.10 0.52 11.47
C PRO A 262 -4.53 0.54 10.93
N ARG A 263 -5.53 0.43 11.81
CA ARG A 263 -6.96 0.32 11.47
C ARG A 263 -7.76 1.37 12.23
N ALA A 264 -7.77 2.61 11.73
CA ALA A 264 -8.32 3.75 12.48
C ALA A 264 -9.24 4.68 11.67
N SER A 265 -9.24 4.61 10.33
CA SER A 265 -10.08 5.47 9.50
C SER A 265 -11.49 4.88 9.30
N ASP A 266 -12.39 5.64 8.69
CA ASP A 266 -13.70 5.14 8.22
C ASP A 266 -13.65 4.58 6.78
N GLY A 267 -12.45 4.31 6.25
CA GLY A 267 -12.22 3.74 4.91
C GLY A 267 -11.10 4.43 4.12
N CYS A 268 -10.73 5.65 4.51
CA CYS A 268 -9.62 6.41 3.93
C CYS A 268 -8.25 5.78 4.22
N VAL A 269 -7.24 6.23 3.49
CA VAL A 269 -5.82 5.96 3.76
C VAL A 269 -5.21 7.20 4.42
N ALA A 270 -4.75 7.06 5.67
CA ALA A 270 -4.20 8.17 6.46
C ALA A 270 -2.68 8.03 6.62
N LEU A 271 -1.95 9.12 6.41
CA LEU A 271 -0.49 9.22 6.58
C LEU A 271 -0.11 10.30 7.58
N ALA A 272 1.11 10.21 8.11
CA ALA A 272 1.71 11.34 8.83
C ALA A 272 1.72 12.58 7.91
N ASN A 273 1.52 13.76 8.49
CA ASN A 273 1.41 15.00 7.71
C ASN A 273 2.68 15.31 6.90
N THR A 274 3.86 15.02 7.45
CA THR A 274 5.16 15.17 6.78
C THR A 274 5.26 14.26 5.55
N ASP A 275 4.90 12.99 5.70
CA ASP A 275 4.89 12.00 4.62
C ASP A 275 3.89 12.38 3.52
N LEU A 276 2.68 12.78 3.91
CA LEU A 276 1.65 13.23 2.96
C LEU A 276 2.13 14.43 2.14
N LEU A 277 2.77 15.41 2.79
CA LEU A 277 3.29 16.59 2.10
C LEU A 277 4.38 16.24 1.08
N SER A 278 5.19 15.21 1.35
CA SER A 278 6.18 14.70 0.38
C SER A 278 5.53 14.08 -0.88
N LEU A 279 4.29 13.60 -0.75
CA LEU A 279 3.50 13.00 -1.83
C LEU A 279 2.55 14.00 -2.52
N LYS A 280 2.41 15.22 -1.99
CA LYS A 280 1.38 16.19 -2.38
C LYS A 280 1.31 16.42 -3.89
N GLU A 281 2.43 16.73 -4.54
CA GLU A 281 2.46 17.03 -5.97
C GLU A 281 1.97 15.84 -6.82
N VAL A 282 2.30 14.62 -6.38
CA VAL A 282 1.90 13.38 -7.04
C VAL A 282 0.40 13.14 -6.87
N LEU A 283 -0.09 13.29 -5.64
CA LEU A 283 -1.49 13.01 -5.29
C LEU A 283 -2.45 14.09 -5.78
N ALA A 284 -2.00 15.35 -5.85
CA ALA A 284 -2.76 16.47 -6.38
C ALA A 284 -2.97 16.37 -7.90
N THR A 285 -2.06 15.67 -8.61
CA THR A 285 -2.18 15.46 -10.06
C THR A 285 -3.41 14.57 -10.34
N PRO A 286 -4.41 15.05 -11.08
CA PRO A 286 -5.57 14.24 -11.42
C PRO A 286 -5.19 13.03 -12.27
N ASN A 287 -5.91 11.94 -12.11
CA ASN A 287 -5.69 10.66 -12.78
C ASN A 287 -4.39 9.94 -12.39
N THR A 288 -3.71 10.32 -11.30
CA THR A 288 -2.61 9.51 -10.75
C THR A 288 -3.16 8.15 -10.32
N PRO A 289 -2.64 7.03 -10.84
CA PRO A 289 -3.11 5.70 -10.47
C PRO A 289 -2.82 5.37 -9.00
N VAL A 290 -3.81 4.82 -8.32
CA VAL A 290 -3.72 4.34 -6.94
C VAL A 290 -4.23 2.90 -6.88
N ILE A 291 -3.36 1.96 -6.55
CA ILE A 291 -3.71 0.54 -6.41
C ILE A 291 -3.87 0.23 -4.93
N LEU A 292 -5.07 -0.17 -4.52
CA LEU A 292 -5.34 -0.59 -3.14
C LEU A 292 -5.45 -2.11 -3.13
N ALA A 293 -4.49 -2.78 -2.48
CA ALA A 293 -4.38 -4.22 -2.41
C ALA A 293 -4.49 -4.72 -0.98
N ASP A 294 -5.04 -5.92 -0.78
CA ASP A 294 -5.00 -6.62 0.50
C ASP A 294 -3.53 -6.83 0.89
N ARG A 295 -2.82 -7.57 0.05
CA ARG A 295 -1.40 -7.87 0.20
C ARG A 295 -0.72 -7.78 -1.15
N VAL A 296 0.41 -7.10 -1.20
CA VAL A 296 1.21 -6.98 -2.42
C VAL A 296 2.05 -8.23 -2.61
N SER A 297 1.89 -8.90 -3.76
CA SER A 297 2.85 -9.92 -4.22
C SER A 297 3.99 -9.26 -4.98
N TRP A 298 5.21 -9.72 -4.73
CA TRP A 298 6.44 -9.21 -5.32
C TRP A 298 6.97 -10.24 -6.31
N ILE A 299 7.26 -9.81 -7.54
CA ILE A 299 7.79 -10.67 -8.61
C ILE A 299 8.99 -10.02 -9.27
N ASP A 300 9.86 -10.85 -9.86
CA ASP A 300 11.03 -10.36 -10.56
C ASP A 300 10.68 -9.49 -11.76
N TYR A 301 11.51 -8.48 -12.02
CA TYR A 301 11.35 -7.60 -13.18
C TYR A 301 11.24 -8.38 -14.50
N LYS A 302 12.01 -9.48 -14.64
CA LYS A 302 11.96 -10.36 -15.83
C LYS A 302 10.57 -10.96 -16.02
N GLU A 303 9.90 -11.36 -14.94
CA GLU A 303 8.55 -11.92 -15.00
C GLU A 303 7.54 -10.86 -15.43
N ILE A 304 7.67 -9.63 -14.93
CA ILE A 304 6.84 -8.48 -15.38
C ILE A 304 7.00 -8.24 -16.88
N VAL A 305 8.22 -8.27 -17.39
CA VAL A 305 8.51 -8.11 -18.83
C VAL A 305 7.81 -9.20 -19.64
N VAL A 306 7.89 -10.47 -19.22
CA VAL A 306 7.20 -11.59 -19.89
C VAL A 306 5.69 -11.41 -19.87
N ARG A 307 5.09 -11.10 -18.70
CA ARG A 307 3.65 -10.84 -18.54
C ARG A 307 3.20 -9.70 -19.46
N ARG A 308 3.97 -8.60 -19.49
CA ARG A 308 3.72 -7.42 -20.34
C ARG A 308 3.72 -7.79 -21.82
N ASP A 309 4.75 -8.49 -22.29
CA ASP A 309 4.92 -8.76 -23.71
C ASP A 309 3.89 -9.77 -24.23
N ARG A 310 3.55 -10.79 -23.42
CA ARG A 310 2.45 -11.72 -23.72
C ARG A 310 1.12 -10.98 -23.86
N PHE A 311 0.76 -10.14 -22.90
CA PHE A 311 -0.50 -9.39 -22.97
C PHE A 311 -0.49 -8.35 -24.09
N LYS A 312 0.63 -7.66 -24.33
CA LYS A 312 0.75 -6.69 -25.43
C LYS A 312 0.47 -7.34 -26.78
N ALA A 313 0.93 -8.57 -27.00
CA ALA A 313 0.64 -9.32 -28.23
C ALA A 313 -0.87 -9.53 -28.41
N GLU A 314 -1.61 -9.89 -27.35
CA GLU A 314 -3.08 -10.03 -27.40
C GLU A 314 -3.78 -8.69 -27.66
N PHE A 315 -3.37 -7.64 -26.95
CA PHE A 315 -3.91 -6.30 -27.14
C PHE A 315 -3.72 -5.82 -28.59
N ASP A 316 -2.55 -6.07 -29.19
CA ASP A 316 -2.29 -5.74 -30.58
C ASP A 316 -3.13 -6.59 -31.56
N ARG A 317 -3.40 -7.87 -31.24
CA ARG A 317 -4.30 -8.70 -32.05
C ARG A 317 -5.76 -8.22 -31.95
N TRP A 318 -6.22 -7.82 -30.78
CA TRP A 318 -7.55 -7.19 -30.61
C TRP A 318 -7.68 -5.94 -31.46
N ARG A 319 -6.68 -5.05 -31.39
CA ARG A 319 -6.65 -3.81 -32.17
C ARG A 319 -6.70 -4.09 -33.68
N ARG A 320 -5.88 -5.01 -34.18
CA ARG A 320 -5.88 -5.42 -35.59
C ARG A 320 -7.21 -6.07 -36.00
N GLY A 321 -7.81 -6.88 -35.14
CA GLY A 321 -9.14 -7.45 -35.36
C GLY A 321 -10.19 -6.35 -35.54
N TRP A 322 -10.13 -5.28 -34.75
CA TRP A 322 -10.99 -4.13 -34.94
C TRP A 322 -10.71 -3.36 -36.24
N GLU A 323 -9.44 -3.13 -36.59
CA GLU A 323 -9.04 -2.44 -37.83
C GLU A 323 -9.42 -3.22 -39.10
N SER A 324 -9.48 -4.56 -39.03
CA SER A 324 -9.77 -5.45 -40.16
C SER A 324 -11.21 -5.39 -40.67
N LEU A 325 -12.13 -4.75 -39.93
CA LEU A 325 -13.57 -4.78 -40.16
C LEU A 325 -14.24 -6.16 -40.06
N ASP A 326 -13.48 -7.25 -39.84
CA ASP A 326 -14.04 -8.56 -39.55
C ASP A 326 -14.66 -8.58 -38.14
N HIS A 327 -15.99 -8.59 -38.12
CA HIS A 327 -16.75 -8.59 -36.89
C HIS A 327 -16.47 -9.82 -36.02
N ALA A 328 -16.22 -10.99 -36.62
CA ALA A 328 -15.93 -12.21 -35.85
C ALA A 328 -14.57 -12.11 -35.13
N SER A 329 -13.53 -11.64 -35.84
CA SER A 329 -12.21 -11.37 -35.26
C SER A 329 -12.23 -10.32 -34.14
N TYR A 330 -13.14 -9.34 -34.20
CA TYR A 330 -13.33 -8.38 -33.11
C TYR A 330 -14.12 -8.97 -31.93
N ALA A 331 -15.23 -9.66 -32.23
CA ALA A 331 -16.17 -10.17 -31.23
C ALA A 331 -15.56 -11.23 -30.30
N LYS A 332 -14.56 -11.99 -30.75
CA LYS A 332 -13.90 -13.03 -29.93
C LYS A 332 -13.19 -12.46 -28.69
N TYR A 333 -12.75 -11.21 -28.71
CA TYR A 333 -12.11 -10.59 -27.56
C TYR A 333 -13.09 -10.10 -26.49
N TYR A 334 -14.40 -10.16 -26.73
CA TYR A 334 -15.40 -9.75 -25.74
C TYR A 334 -15.96 -10.98 -25.04
N SER A 335 -15.74 -11.05 -23.73
CA SER A 335 -16.21 -12.13 -22.86
C SER A 335 -17.73 -12.28 -22.93
N LEU A 336 -18.23 -13.50 -22.69
CA LEU A 336 -19.66 -13.74 -22.50
C LEU A 336 -20.25 -12.92 -21.34
N ASP A 337 -19.43 -12.65 -20.31
CA ASP A 337 -19.80 -11.82 -19.15
C ASP A 337 -19.63 -10.31 -19.40
N PHE A 338 -19.29 -9.90 -20.63
CA PHE A 338 -19.07 -8.49 -20.94
C PHE A 338 -20.32 -7.66 -20.64
N ARG A 339 -20.12 -6.59 -19.87
CA ARG A 339 -21.14 -5.58 -19.60
C ARG A 339 -20.49 -4.27 -19.20
N ASN A 340 -20.90 -3.17 -19.81
CA ASN A 340 -20.58 -1.83 -19.34
C ASN A 340 -21.81 -1.18 -18.65
N GLU A 341 -21.76 0.12 -18.39
CA GLU A 341 -22.85 0.82 -17.68
C GLU A 341 -24.16 0.89 -18.48
N VAL A 342 -24.11 0.73 -19.81
CA VAL A 342 -25.24 0.97 -20.72
C VAL A 342 -25.67 -0.29 -21.48
N GLU A 343 -24.73 -1.17 -21.80
CA GLU A 343 -24.92 -2.28 -22.73
C GLU A 343 -24.33 -3.58 -22.21
N ASP A 344 -25.00 -4.68 -22.50
CA ASP A 344 -24.45 -6.04 -22.43
C ASP A 344 -23.63 -6.37 -23.70
N ARG A 345 -22.99 -7.54 -23.70
CA ARG A 345 -22.20 -8.04 -24.84
C ARG A 345 -22.99 -8.05 -26.15
N ALA A 346 -24.21 -8.56 -26.12
CA ALA A 346 -24.99 -8.76 -27.34
C ALA A 346 -25.34 -7.42 -27.99
N SER A 347 -25.77 -6.45 -27.19
CA SER A 347 -26.11 -5.10 -27.64
C SER A 347 -24.87 -4.33 -28.11
N TRP A 348 -23.76 -4.44 -27.37
CA TRP A 348 -22.48 -3.85 -27.76
C TRP A 348 -21.99 -4.36 -29.12
N LEU A 349 -21.98 -5.68 -29.30
CA LEU A 349 -21.50 -6.30 -30.55
C LEU A 349 -22.43 -6.00 -31.73
N ARG A 350 -23.76 -6.05 -31.56
CA ARG A 350 -24.70 -5.64 -32.62
C ARG A 350 -24.44 -4.21 -33.08
N ARG A 351 -24.39 -3.25 -32.14
CA ARG A 351 -24.10 -1.85 -32.46
C ARG A 351 -22.76 -1.68 -33.15
N LYS A 352 -21.72 -2.38 -32.69
CA LYS A 352 -20.38 -2.33 -33.32
C LYS A 352 -20.37 -2.92 -34.72
N ARG A 353 -21.13 -3.98 -34.99
CA ARG A 353 -21.31 -4.54 -36.33
C ARG A 353 -21.95 -3.51 -37.26
N ASP A 354 -23.01 -2.86 -36.82
CA ASP A 354 -23.75 -1.88 -37.63
C ASP A 354 -22.92 -0.62 -37.91
N ILE A 355 -22.10 -0.18 -36.93
CA ILE A 355 -21.17 0.94 -37.12
C ILE A 355 -20.04 0.55 -38.08
N ASN A 356 -19.39 -0.60 -37.88
CA ASN A 356 -18.26 -1.02 -38.68
C ASN A 356 -18.66 -1.38 -40.12
N GLY A 357 -19.86 -1.92 -40.33
CA GLY A 357 -20.38 -2.23 -41.68
C GLY A 357 -20.58 -1.02 -42.58
N LYS A 358 -20.54 0.20 -42.02
CA LYS A 358 -20.62 1.47 -42.75
C LYS A 358 -19.25 2.11 -43.02
N LYS A 359 -18.16 1.41 -42.74
CA LYS A 359 -16.78 1.92 -42.87
C LYS A 359 -16.05 1.20 -43.99
N ARG A 360 -15.24 1.95 -44.76
CA ARG A 360 -14.29 1.37 -45.73
C ARG A 360 -12.95 1.02 -45.11
N TYR A 361 -12.55 1.75 -44.07
CA TYR A 361 -11.36 1.45 -43.30
C TYR A 361 -11.51 1.91 -41.85
N ILE A 362 -10.73 1.30 -40.95
CA ILE A 362 -10.51 1.75 -39.58
C ILE A 362 -9.01 1.76 -39.31
N ARG A 363 -8.52 2.83 -38.67
CA ARG A 363 -7.17 2.93 -38.12
C ARG A 363 -7.27 3.34 -36.66
N VAL A 364 -6.53 2.66 -35.79
CA VAL A 364 -6.55 2.88 -34.35
C VAL A 364 -5.13 3.09 -33.85
N GLY A 365 -4.79 4.35 -33.64
CA GLY A 365 -3.58 4.77 -32.93
C GLY A 365 -3.74 4.56 -31.43
N ILE A 366 -2.70 4.01 -30.79
CA ILE A 366 -2.64 3.81 -29.33
C ILE A 366 -1.48 4.61 -28.77
N SER A 367 -1.74 5.41 -27.75
CA SER A 367 -0.72 6.12 -26.99
C SER A 367 -1.01 6.07 -25.50
N ASN A 368 -0.03 6.43 -24.67
CA ASN A 368 -0.16 6.44 -23.19
C ASN A 368 -0.71 5.14 -22.59
N LEU A 369 -0.36 3.99 -23.19
CA LEU A 369 -0.79 2.66 -22.74
C LEU A 369 -0.26 2.34 -21.34
N SER A 370 -1.18 2.13 -20.42
CA SER A 370 -0.97 1.67 -19.04
C SER A 370 -1.67 0.33 -18.84
N ILE A 371 -0.98 -0.62 -18.21
CA ILE A 371 -1.50 -1.96 -17.89
C ILE A 371 -1.19 -2.22 -16.42
N PHE A 372 -2.23 -2.42 -15.61
CA PHE A 372 -2.10 -2.79 -14.22
C PHE A 372 -2.77 -4.13 -13.93
N GLY A 373 -2.17 -4.95 -13.07
CA GLY A 373 -2.86 -6.10 -12.48
C GLY A 373 -3.97 -5.64 -11.53
N TYR A 374 -5.09 -6.36 -11.51
CA TYR A 374 -6.18 -6.07 -10.57
C TYR A 374 -5.93 -6.81 -9.22
N PRO A 375 -5.87 -6.11 -8.08
CA PRO A 375 -5.32 -6.68 -6.85
C PRO A 375 -6.12 -7.82 -6.20
N SER A 376 -7.40 -7.99 -6.52
CA SER A 376 -8.21 -9.12 -6.03
C SER A 376 -8.34 -10.28 -7.02
N GLU A 377 -7.81 -10.16 -8.23
CA GLU A 377 -7.96 -11.14 -9.31
C GLU A 377 -6.67 -11.24 -10.12
N ARG A 378 -5.83 -12.24 -9.83
CA ARG A 378 -4.52 -12.42 -10.48
C ARG A 378 -4.58 -12.48 -12.01
N ASN A 379 -5.66 -13.03 -12.54
CA ASN A 379 -5.89 -13.23 -13.97
C ASN A 379 -6.60 -12.04 -14.61
N MET A 380 -6.55 -10.86 -14.00
CA MET A 380 -7.28 -9.69 -14.44
C MET A 380 -6.38 -8.47 -14.58
N LEU A 381 -6.57 -7.72 -15.67
CA LEU A 381 -5.81 -6.51 -15.99
C LEU A 381 -6.73 -5.32 -16.21
N VAL A 382 -6.29 -4.15 -15.73
CA VAL A 382 -6.89 -2.85 -16.04
C VAL A 382 -6.00 -2.14 -17.05
N VAL A 383 -6.54 -1.91 -18.23
CA VAL A 383 -5.82 -1.32 -19.35
C VAL A 383 -6.41 0.06 -19.62
N THR A 384 -5.57 1.10 -19.59
CA THR A 384 -5.98 2.47 -19.92
C THR A 384 -5.08 2.99 -21.03
N PHE A 385 -5.65 3.63 -22.05
CA PHE A 385 -4.90 4.15 -23.18
C PHE A 385 -5.63 5.30 -23.86
N ASP A 386 -4.87 6.13 -24.56
CA ASP A 386 -5.37 7.19 -25.41
C ASP A 386 -5.50 6.63 -26.84
N GLN A 387 -6.71 6.70 -27.37
CA GLN A 387 -7.10 6.22 -28.69
C GLN A 387 -7.17 7.40 -29.67
N ASP A 388 -6.49 7.28 -30.81
CA ASP A 388 -6.72 8.09 -32.02
C ASP A 388 -7.40 7.18 -33.05
N TYR A 389 -8.72 7.32 -33.19
CA TYR A 389 -9.52 6.55 -34.12
C TYR A 389 -9.74 7.34 -35.40
N ARG A 390 -9.50 6.70 -36.55
CA ARG A 390 -9.79 7.28 -37.86
C ARG A 390 -10.50 6.30 -38.78
N SER A 391 -11.44 6.81 -39.55
CA SER A 391 -12.18 6.06 -40.57
C SER A 391 -12.48 6.95 -41.77
N ASP A 392 -13.14 6.43 -42.79
CA ASP A 392 -13.47 7.16 -44.01
C ASP A 392 -14.52 8.28 -43.81
N ASN A 393 -15.24 8.27 -42.69
CA ASN A 393 -16.32 9.22 -42.42
C ASN A 393 -16.40 9.66 -40.93
N PHE A 394 -15.37 9.37 -40.12
CA PHE A 394 -15.34 9.76 -38.71
C PHE A 394 -13.92 9.65 -38.13
N ASP A 395 -13.52 10.68 -37.39
CA ASP A 395 -12.27 10.73 -36.63
C ASP A 395 -12.59 11.14 -35.18
N ASN A 396 -11.88 10.55 -34.21
CA ASN A 396 -12.08 10.87 -32.80
C ASN A 396 -10.85 10.54 -31.96
N ARG A 397 -10.60 11.35 -30.94
CA ARG A 397 -9.59 11.10 -29.92
C ARG A 397 -10.21 10.95 -28.54
N SER A 398 -9.94 9.84 -27.87
CA SER A 398 -10.55 9.56 -26.57
C SER A 398 -9.67 8.72 -25.65
N ARG A 399 -9.85 8.87 -24.33
CA ARG A 399 -9.22 7.97 -23.36
C ARG A 399 -10.14 6.80 -23.06
N LYS A 400 -9.64 5.59 -23.24
CA LYS A 400 -10.36 4.33 -23.01
C LYS A 400 -9.84 3.63 -21.77
N ARG A 401 -10.74 2.93 -21.07
CA ARG A 401 -10.38 1.94 -20.06
C ARG A 401 -11.09 0.62 -20.35
N GLN A 402 -10.32 -0.45 -20.25
CA GLN A 402 -10.79 -1.83 -20.41
C GLN A 402 -10.37 -2.66 -19.20
N TYR A 403 -11.24 -3.59 -18.81
CA TYR A 403 -10.92 -4.65 -17.86
C TYR A 403 -10.86 -5.96 -18.62
N TRP A 404 -9.71 -6.61 -18.56
CA TRP A 404 -9.42 -7.85 -19.25
C TRP A 404 -9.30 -8.98 -18.23
N ARG A 405 -9.80 -10.16 -18.56
CA ARG A 405 -9.63 -11.38 -17.77
C ARG A 405 -9.10 -12.49 -18.65
N LEU A 406 -8.13 -13.23 -18.13
CA LEU A 406 -7.64 -14.46 -18.73
C LEU A 406 -8.66 -15.55 -18.43
N GLU A 407 -9.38 -15.99 -19.45
CA GLU A 407 -10.41 -17.02 -19.35
C GLU A 407 -9.82 -18.35 -19.83
N LYS A 408 -10.03 -19.40 -19.03
CA LYS A 408 -9.76 -20.77 -19.46
C LYS A 408 -10.75 -21.10 -20.57
N ASN A 409 -10.24 -21.47 -21.75
CA ASN A 409 -11.11 -21.96 -22.78
C ASN A 409 -11.32 -23.46 -22.52
N GLY A 410 -12.56 -23.89 -22.22
CA GLY A 410 -12.84 -25.30 -21.90
C GLY A 410 -12.64 -26.28 -23.07
N TRP A 411 -12.28 -25.78 -24.25
CA TRP A 411 -12.17 -26.53 -25.51
C TRP A 411 -10.86 -26.27 -26.29
N GLU A 412 -10.04 -25.29 -25.88
CA GLU A 412 -8.72 -25.00 -26.50
C GLU A 412 -7.63 -25.20 -25.44
N GLU A 413 -6.42 -25.60 -25.85
CA GLU A 413 -5.28 -25.80 -24.94
C GLU A 413 -4.78 -24.49 -24.29
N ASP A 414 -5.10 -23.33 -24.88
CA ASP A 414 -4.56 -22.03 -24.47
C ASP A 414 -5.61 -21.11 -23.80
N ASP A 415 -5.23 -20.57 -22.65
CA ASP A 415 -5.98 -19.51 -21.98
C ASP A 415 -6.09 -18.26 -22.87
N THR A 416 -7.27 -17.64 -22.93
CA THR A 416 -7.55 -16.48 -23.80
C THR A 416 -7.89 -15.23 -23.00
N TRP A 417 -7.25 -14.10 -23.33
CA TRP A 417 -7.61 -12.80 -22.76
C TRP A 417 -8.89 -12.25 -23.38
N ARG A 418 -9.89 -11.95 -22.55
CA ARG A 418 -11.16 -11.33 -22.97
C ARG A 418 -11.49 -10.09 -22.16
N ILE A 419 -12.14 -9.14 -22.82
CA ILE A 419 -12.64 -7.88 -22.25
C ILE A 419 -13.95 -8.18 -21.51
N LEU A 420 -14.00 -7.82 -20.22
CA LEU A 420 -15.20 -7.87 -19.37
C LEU A 420 -15.94 -6.55 -19.31
N TYR A 421 -15.22 -5.45 -19.50
CA TYR A 421 -15.76 -4.11 -19.41
C TYR A 421 -14.94 -3.17 -20.29
N GLU A 422 -15.61 -2.27 -21.00
CA GLU A 422 -14.98 -1.20 -21.76
C GLU A 422 -15.79 0.09 -21.61
N ASN A 423 -15.11 1.19 -21.29
CA ASN A 423 -15.69 2.53 -21.34
C ASN A 423 -14.73 3.58 -21.91
N THR A 424 -15.30 4.77 -22.13
CA THR A 424 -14.57 5.99 -22.48
C THR A 424 -14.57 6.89 -21.24
N LEU A 425 -13.40 7.29 -20.73
CA LEU A 425 -13.29 8.08 -19.50
C LEU A 425 -13.56 9.58 -19.76
N THR A 426 -13.00 10.13 -20.84
CA THR A 426 -13.22 11.51 -21.28
C THR A 426 -12.71 11.66 -22.73
N PRO A 427 -13.33 12.48 -23.60
CA PRO A 427 -12.72 12.90 -24.86
C PRO A 427 -11.39 13.61 -24.58
N ILE A 428 -10.38 13.34 -25.40
CA ILE A 428 -9.12 14.10 -25.34
C ILE A 428 -9.32 15.27 -26.30
N GLN A 429 -9.33 16.49 -25.79
CA GLN A 429 -9.38 17.70 -26.61
C GLN A 429 -8.18 17.78 -27.56
#